data_AF-A0A0V1LY45-F1
#
_entry.id   AF-A0A0V1LY45-F1
#
_cell.length_a   1.000
_cell.length_b   1.000
_cell.length_c   1.000
_cell.angle_alpha   90.00
_cell.angle_beta   90.00
_cell.angle_gamma   90.00
#
_symmetry.space_group_name_H-M   'P 1'
#
loop_
_entity.id
_entity.type
_entity.pdbx_description
1 polymer ?
#
loop_
_entity_poly.entity_id
_entity_poly.type
_entity_poly.pdbx_seq_one_letter_code
_entity_poly.pdbx_strand_id
1 'polypeptide(L)'
;LVLLGIRSSVKEDIRHAPAELVYGSPLRLPGVFFTKTLPSSAAALSDHLRILFDYIRPSPSRTARSRKWFVPKELKDCTHVFVRNDAPRPP
;
A
#
# COMPACT_ATOMS: atom_id res chain seq x y z
N LEU A 1 -8.30 -3.07 11.70
CA LEU A 1 -8.23 -4.32 12.51
C LEU A 1 -6.87 -4.52 13.18
N VAL A 2 -5.76 -4.23 12.50
CA VAL A 2 -4.39 -4.39 13.04
C VAL A 2 -4.18 -3.73 14.42
N LEU A 3 -4.54 -2.45 14.57
CA LEU A 3 -4.36 -1.71 15.84
C LEU A 3 -5.17 -2.29 17.01
N LEU A 4 -6.35 -2.84 16.73
CA LEU A 4 -7.19 -3.44 17.76
C LEU A 4 -6.61 -4.79 18.22
N GLY A 5 -5.98 -5.54 17.30
CA GLY A 5 -5.23 -6.75 17.63
C GLY A 5 -4.04 -6.46 18.52
N ILE A 6 -3.24 -5.44 18.20
CA ILE A 6 -2.08 -5.04 19.01
C ILE A 6 -2.49 -4.65 20.44
N ARG A 7 -3.62 -3.96 20.61
CA ARG A 7 -4.10 -3.56 21.94
C ARG A 7 -4.65 -4.73 22.76
N SER A 8 -5.09 -5.79 22.09
CA SER A 8 -5.75 -6.94 22.73
C SER A 8 -4.87 -8.18 22.77
N SER A 9 -3.66 -8.13 22.20
CA SER A 9 -2.69 -9.21 22.27
C SER A 9 -2.09 -9.28 23.66
N VAL A 10 -2.21 -10.45 24.29
CA VAL A 10 -1.57 -10.74 25.57
C VAL A 10 -0.07 -10.89 25.33
N LYS A 11 0.75 -10.13 26.08
CA LYS A 11 2.20 -10.32 26.09
C LYS A 11 2.56 -11.32 27.19
N GLU A 12 3.18 -12.44 26.83
CA GLU A 12 3.44 -13.58 27.72
C GLU A 12 4.28 -13.21 28.95
N ASP A 13 5.30 -12.35 28.78
CA ASP A 13 6.20 -11.92 29.87
C ASP A 13 5.44 -11.27 31.04
N ILE A 14 4.43 -10.46 30.71
CA ILE A 14 3.66 -9.66 31.68
C ILE A 14 2.26 -10.22 31.92
N ARG A 15 1.85 -11.24 31.15
CA ARG A 15 0.53 -11.89 31.18
C ARG A 15 -0.66 -10.94 31.08
N HIS A 16 -0.46 -9.80 30.42
CA HIS A 16 -1.46 -8.76 30.23
C HIS A 16 -1.48 -8.24 28.80
N ALA A 17 -2.66 -7.79 28.36
CA ALA A 17 -2.81 -7.04 27.12
C ALA A 17 -2.64 -5.52 27.37
N PRO A 18 -2.12 -4.75 26.40
CA PRO A 18 -2.01 -3.30 26.54
C PRO A 18 -3.34 -2.61 26.90
N ALA A 19 -4.46 -3.10 26.39
CA ALA A 19 -5.78 -2.59 26.75
C ALA A 19 -6.12 -2.79 28.23
N GLU A 20 -5.71 -3.90 28.84
CA GLU A 20 -5.94 -4.16 30.26
C GLU A 20 -5.12 -3.19 31.12
N LEU A 21 -3.89 -2.88 30.71
CA LEU A 21 -3.03 -1.93 31.42
C LEU A 21 -3.51 -0.48 31.31
N VAL A 22 -4.09 -0.11 30.17
CA VAL A 22 -4.54 1.27 29.90
C VAL A 22 -5.96 1.50 30.41
N TYR A 23 -6.86 0.55 30.22
CA TYR A 23 -8.29 0.70 30.50
C TYR A 23 -8.76 -0.10 31.72
N GLY A 24 -7.91 -0.94 32.32
CA GLY A 24 -8.29 -1.81 33.44
C GLY A 24 -9.19 -2.99 33.05
N SER A 25 -9.46 -3.17 31.75
CA SER A 25 -10.34 -4.22 31.23
C SER A 25 -9.97 -4.64 29.81
N PRO A 26 -10.22 -5.90 29.41
CA PRO A 26 -10.04 -6.35 28.04
C PRO A 26 -11.06 -5.70 27.08
N LEU A 27 -10.68 -5.50 25.82
CA LEU A 27 -11.59 -4.98 24.79
C LEU A 27 -12.49 -6.08 24.23
N ARG A 28 -13.78 -5.76 24.03
CA ARG A 28 -14.70 -6.65 23.31
C ARG A 28 -14.40 -6.56 21.81
N LEU A 29 -13.82 -7.63 21.27
CA LEU A 29 -13.42 -7.69 19.88
C LEU A 29 -14.62 -8.00 18.97
N PRO A 30 -14.78 -7.29 17.83
CA PRO A 30 -15.64 -7.77 16.76
C PRO A 30 -15.11 -9.12 16.29
N GLY A 31 -15.95 -10.15 16.29
CA GLY A 31 -15.53 -11.55 16.17
C GLY A 31 -14.88 -11.89 14.84
N VAL A 32 -13.54 -11.76 14.75
CA VAL A 32 -12.68 -12.35 13.70
C VAL A 32 -11.22 -12.54 14.18
N PHE A 33 -10.85 -12.17 15.41
CA PHE A 33 -9.43 -12.18 15.83
C PHE A 33 -8.86 -13.57 16.07
N PHE A 34 -9.70 -14.54 16.44
CA PHE A 34 -9.29 -15.90 16.74
C PHE A 34 -9.95 -16.85 15.75
N THR A 35 -9.38 -16.94 14.56
CA THR A 35 -9.72 -18.00 13.60
C THR A 35 -8.65 -19.08 13.67
N LYS A 36 -9.06 -20.35 13.58
CA LYS A 36 -8.13 -21.46 13.47
C LYS A 36 -7.37 -21.30 12.15
N THR A 37 -6.12 -20.88 12.20
CA THR A 37 -5.26 -20.84 11.02
C THR A 37 -4.95 -22.28 10.63
N LEU A 38 -5.55 -22.77 9.53
CA LEU A 38 -5.07 -24.01 8.94
C LEU A 38 -3.66 -23.77 8.39
N PRO A 39 -2.72 -24.69 8.62
CA PRO A 39 -1.41 -24.61 7.98
C PRO A 39 -1.63 -24.65 6.45
N SER A 40 -1.39 -23.53 5.80
CA SER A 40 -1.41 -23.40 4.35
C SER A 40 0.01 -23.23 3.86
N SER A 41 0.40 -23.93 2.81
CA SER A 41 1.72 -23.74 2.19
C SER A 41 1.78 -22.35 1.54
N ALA A 42 2.99 -21.78 1.46
CA ALA A 42 3.19 -20.51 0.78
C ALA A 42 2.72 -20.55 -0.69
N ALA A 43 2.83 -21.72 -1.33
CA ALA A 43 2.32 -21.96 -2.68
C ALA A 43 0.79 -21.86 -2.73
N ALA A 44 0.07 -22.54 -1.83
CA ALA A 44 -1.39 -22.49 -1.78
C ALA A 44 -1.92 -21.08 -1.47
N LEU A 45 -1.21 -20.33 -0.61
CA LEU A 45 -1.53 -18.92 -0.37
C LEU A 45 -1.31 -18.05 -1.62
N SER A 46 -0.21 -18.28 -2.34
CA SER A 46 0.12 -17.56 -3.58
C SER A 46 -0.93 -17.80 -4.67
N ASP A 47 -1.36 -19.06 -4.84
CA ASP A 47 -2.42 -19.42 -5.79
C ASP A 47 -3.76 -18.77 -5.43
N HIS A 48 -4.12 -18.80 -4.15
CA HIS A 48 -5.33 -18.14 -3.68
C HIS A 48 -5.30 -16.62 -3.93
N LEU A 49 -4.18 -15.97 -3.64
CA LEU A 49 -4.01 -14.53 -3.92
C LEU A 49 -4.10 -14.24 -5.42
N ARG A 50 -3.51 -15.08 -6.27
CA ARG A 50 -3.60 -14.91 -7.73
C ARG A 50 -5.05 -14.96 -8.20
N ILE A 51 -5.83 -15.95 -7.75
CA ILE A 51 -7.26 -16.08 -8.09
C ILE A 51 -8.06 -14.87 -7.58
N LEU A 52 -7.78 -14.41 -6.36
CA LEU A 52 -8.46 -13.24 -5.80
C LEU A 52 -8.16 -11.97 -6.59
N PHE A 53 -6.90 -11.72 -6.95
CA PHE A 53 -6.53 -10.54 -7.72
C PHE A 53 -6.98 -10.62 -9.18
N ASP A 54 -7.09 -11.82 -9.75
CA ASP A 54 -7.72 -12.03 -11.06
C ASP A 54 -9.22 -11.69 -11.01
N TYR A 55 -9.89 -11.99 -9.90
CA TYR A 55 -11.31 -11.68 -9.69
C TYR A 55 -11.56 -10.18 -9.41
N ILE A 56 -10.71 -9.56 -8.61
CA ILE A 56 -10.81 -8.14 -8.26
C ILE A 56 -10.32 -7.33 -9.46
N ARG A 57 -11.23 -6.88 -10.33
CA ARG A 57 -10.83 -5.97 -11.41
C ARG A 57 -10.20 -4.71 -10.82
N PRO A 58 -8.97 -4.34 -11.23
CA PRO A 58 -8.43 -3.04 -10.91
C PRO A 58 -9.39 -1.96 -11.39
N SER A 59 -9.67 -0.97 -10.53
CA SER A 59 -10.36 0.23 -10.99
C SER A 59 -9.53 0.82 -12.14
N PRO A 60 -10.14 1.15 -13.29
CA PRO A 60 -9.40 1.73 -14.40
C PRO A 60 -8.66 2.96 -13.88
N SER A 61 -7.34 2.96 -14.04
CA SER A 61 -6.54 4.12 -13.72
C SER A 61 -7.03 5.29 -14.57
N ARG A 62 -6.95 6.51 -14.02
CA ARG A 62 -7.36 7.71 -14.76
C ARG A 62 -6.66 7.69 -16.12
N THR A 63 -7.44 7.79 -17.20
CA THR A 63 -6.92 7.83 -18.56
C THR A 63 -5.76 8.82 -18.61
N ALA A 64 -4.63 8.37 -19.16
CA ALA A 64 -3.50 9.25 -19.38
C ALA A 64 -4.01 10.44 -20.18
N ARG A 65 -3.98 11.64 -19.59
CA ARG A 65 -4.32 12.86 -20.31
C ARG A 65 -3.36 12.90 -21.48
N SER A 66 -3.88 12.84 -22.70
CA SER A 66 -3.10 13.07 -23.91
C SER A 66 -2.47 14.45 -23.75
N ARG A 67 -1.21 14.48 -23.29
CA ARG A 67 -0.44 15.70 -23.13
C ARG A 67 -0.05 16.10 -24.55
N LYS A 68 -0.86 16.96 -25.14
CA LYS A 68 -0.38 17.73 -26.29
C LYS A 68 0.78 18.58 -25.78
N TRP A 69 1.95 18.38 -26.37
CA TRP A 69 3.10 19.23 -26.11
C TRP A 69 2.72 20.65 -26.56
N PHE A 70 2.87 21.61 -25.66
CA PHE A 70 2.73 23.02 -26.02
C PHE A 70 4.04 23.47 -26.63
N VAL A 71 3.98 23.91 -27.89
CA VAL A 71 5.12 24.50 -28.61
C VAL A 71 4.80 25.98 -28.81
N PRO A 72 5.59 26.92 -28.25
CA PRO A 72 5.42 28.35 -28.50
C PRO A 72 5.53 28.66 -29.99
N LYS A 73 4.68 29.56 -30.51
CA LYS A 73 4.70 29.92 -31.94
C LYS A 73 5.99 30.66 -32.31
N GLU A 74 6.49 31.42 -31.35
CA GLU A 74 7.70 32.25 -31.43
C GLU A 74 8.95 31.38 -31.63
N LEU A 75 8.90 30.09 -31.25
CA LEU A 75 10.01 29.15 -31.44
C LEU A 75 10.44 29.04 -32.92
N LYS A 76 9.54 29.32 -33.87
CA LYS A 76 9.85 29.32 -35.30
C LYS A 76 10.85 30.41 -35.69
N ASP A 77 10.76 31.57 -35.05
CA ASP A 77 11.52 32.77 -35.39
C ASP A 77 12.60 33.09 -34.34
N CYS A 78 12.69 32.29 -33.27
CA CYS A 78 13.70 32.43 -32.24
C CYS A 78 15.12 32.23 -32.80
N THR A 79 16.01 33.19 -32.55
CA THR A 79 17.44 33.09 -32.90
C THR A 79 18.24 32.26 -31.89
N HIS A 80 17.79 32.18 -30.64
CA HIS A 80 18.46 31.45 -29.56
C HIS A 80 17.44 30.66 -28.75
N VAL A 81 17.82 29.45 -28.33
CA VAL A 81 17.00 28.58 -27.46
C VAL A 81 17.89 28.03 -26.35
N PHE A 82 17.32 27.87 -25.16
CA PHE A 82 18.00 27.17 -24.06
C PHE A 82 17.66 25.68 -24.11
N VAL A 83 18.69 24.84 -24.31
CA VAL A 83 18.54 23.38 -24.35
C VAL A 83 19.00 22.80 -23.02
N ARG A 84 18.09 22.16 -22.29
CA ARG A 84 18.45 21.45 -21.05
C ARG A 84 19.10 20.11 -21.41
N ASN A 85 20.34 19.91 -20.97
CA ASN A 85 21.05 18.64 -21.09
C ASN A 85 20.96 17.88 -19.76
N ASP A 86 20.07 16.90 -19.69
CA ASP A 86 19.85 16.05 -18.50
C ASP A 86 20.79 14.83 -18.47
N ALA A 87 21.84 14.81 -19.28
CA ALA A 87 22.81 13.71 -19.25
C ALA A 87 23.46 13.60 -17.85
N PRO A 88 23.60 12.39 -17.29
CA PRO A 88 24.31 12.19 -16.05
C PRO A 88 25.76 12.66 -16.22
N ARG A 89 26.16 13.66 -15.44
CA ARG A 89 27.56 14.12 -15.41
C ARG A 89 28.36 13.20 -14.50
N PRO A 90 29.40 12.52 -14.99
CA PRO A 90 30.33 11.80 -14.12
C PRO A 90 31.08 12.79 -13.21
N PRO A 91 31.53 12.34 -12.02
CA PRO A 91 32.29 13.16 -11.07
C PRO A 91 33.65 13.59 -11.61
#